data_AF-A0A3P1AYQ8-F1
#
_entry.id   AF-A0A3P1AYQ8-F1
#
_cell.length_a   1.000
_cell.length_b   1.000
_cell.length_c   1.000
_cell.angle_alpha   90.00
_cell.angle_beta   90.00
_cell.angle_gamma   90.00
#
_symmetry.space_group_name_H-M   'P 1'
#
loop_
_entity.id
_entity.type
_entity.pdbx_description
1 polymer ?
#
loop_
_entity_poly.entity_id
_entity_poly.type
_entity_poly.pdbx_seq_one_letter_code
_entity_poly.pdbx_strand_id
1 'polypeptide(L)'
;MKHFYTIILLFSTVYIFAQKNYEPENITWNGTTYPYRYHHMEQYFRYYPEKRPVPNIDTTIVNRNYIASFEVKDNKFFLNNIHITGRNPKVKDLSVFAELNDKNEPLFLSWVNGLFDIGLGTEKFIKVDSLAPIYDDYIVFEVKKGIIGRTEQFTYNQLKLFKDYQYKRFKESEEYKKLTRRLIYNGMTEGEAALHVYQFILFYSKSNFLKKN
;
A
#
# COMPACT_ATOMS: atom_id res chain seq x y z
N MET A 1 45.41 -23.18 33.47
CA MET A 1 45.17 -22.26 32.34
C MET A 1 44.31 -22.94 31.25
N LYS A 2 43.03 -23.22 31.53
CA LYS A 2 42.12 -23.87 30.55
C LYS A 2 40.67 -23.39 30.58
N HIS A 3 40.36 -22.32 31.32
CA HIS A 3 38.98 -21.84 31.47
C HIS A 3 38.77 -20.37 31.11
N PHE A 4 39.74 -19.73 30.44
CA PHE A 4 39.63 -18.32 30.05
C PHE A 4 39.12 -18.10 28.61
N TYR A 5 38.92 -19.16 27.82
CA TYR A 5 38.47 -19.04 26.43
C TYR A 5 36.96 -19.13 26.24
N THR A 6 36.18 -19.45 27.28
CA THR A 6 34.73 -19.65 27.14
C THR A 6 33.93 -18.34 27.22
N ILE A 7 34.54 -17.21 27.59
CA ILE A 7 33.84 -15.91 27.74
C ILE A 7 33.83 -15.10 26.43
N ILE A 8 34.64 -15.46 25.43
CA ILE A 8 34.70 -14.76 24.13
C ILE A 8 33.66 -15.28 23.13
N LEU A 9 32.90 -16.34 23.48
CA LEU A 9 31.82 -16.88 22.64
C LEU A 9 30.43 -16.32 23.00
N LEU A 10 30.38 -15.19 23.72
CA LEU A 10 29.16 -14.40 23.93
C LEU A 10 29.12 -13.15 23.03
N PHE A 11 29.96 -13.11 21.99
CA PHE A 11 29.77 -12.26 20.81
C PHE A 11 29.09 -13.06 19.70
N SER A 12 28.10 -13.88 20.05
CA SER A 12 27.06 -14.29 19.10
C SER A 12 26.28 -13.04 18.74
N THR A 13 26.86 -12.33 17.77
CA THR A 13 26.26 -11.36 16.89
C THR A 13 24.88 -11.86 16.51
N VAL A 14 23.89 -11.35 17.22
CA VAL A 14 22.53 -11.30 16.70
C VAL A 14 22.66 -10.33 15.54
N TYR A 15 22.97 -10.86 14.35
CA TYR A 15 22.66 -10.19 13.11
C TYR A 15 21.14 -10.03 13.15
N ILE A 16 20.70 -8.90 13.68
CA ILE A 16 19.37 -8.37 13.41
C ILE A 16 19.38 -8.25 11.89
N PHE A 17 18.78 -9.23 11.22
CA PHE A 17 18.42 -9.09 9.82
C PHE A 17 17.58 -7.82 9.79
N ALA A 18 18.18 -6.72 9.33
CA ALA A 18 17.47 -5.49 9.10
C ALA A 18 16.36 -5.85 8.12
N GLN A 19 15.14 -5.97 8.64
CA GLN A 19 13.96 -6.22 7.83
C GLN A 19 13.96 -5.13 6.77
N LYS A 20 14.00 -5.53 5.49
CA LYS A 20 14.05 -4.58 4.36
C LYS A 20 12.98 -3.53 4.62
N ASN A 21 13.39 -2.26 4.75
CA ASN A 21 12.46 -1.16 4.97
C ASN A 21 11.42 -1.20 3.85
N TYR A 22 10.14 -1.16 4.21
CA TYR A 22 9.07 -1.08 3.24
C TYR A 22 9.26 0.18 2.39
N GLU A 23 9.35 -0.01 1.08
CA GLU A 23 9.42 1.07 0.12
C GLU A 23 8.02 1.28 -0.48
N PRO A 24 7.43 2.49 -0.40
CA PRO A 24 6.13 2.76 -1.00
C PRO A 24 6.20 2.81 -2.53
N GLU A 25 5.04 2.66 -3.18
CA GLU A 25 4.87 3.03 -4.59
C GLU A 25 4.80 4.56 -4.70
N ASN A 26 4.75 5.11 -5.90
CA ASN A 26 4.70 6.57 -6.10
C ASN A 26 3.44 6.97 -6.84
N ILE A 27 2.88 8.14 -6.52
CA ILE A 27 1.78 8.74 -7.25
C ILE A 27 2.07 10.21 -7.53
N THR A 28 1.98 10.63 -8.79
CA THR A 28 2.04 12.03 -9.19
C THR A 28 0.64 12.62 -9.23
N TRP A 29 0.43 13.71 -8.49
CA TRP A 29 -0.81 14.49 -8.47
C TRP A 29 -0.47 15.98 -8.54
N ASN A 30 -1.10 16.71 -9.46
CA ASN A 30 -0.83 18.13 -9.72
C ASN A 30 0.68 18.45 -9.87
N GLY A 31 1.40 17.60 -10.61
CA GLY A 31 2.84 17.76 -10.87
C GLY A 31 3.77 17.45 -9.70
N THR A 32 3.23 17.07 -8.53
CA THR A 32 4.03 16.67 -7.36
C THR A 32 3.92 15.16 -7.14
N THR A 33 5.04 14.51 -6.82
CA THR A 33 5.09 13.07 -6.54
C THR A 33 5.05 12.81 -5.05
N TYR A 34 4.18 11.88 -4.63
CA TYR A 34 3.94 11.49 -3.25
C TYR A 34 4.18 9.99 -3.07
N PRO A 35 4.60 9.56 -1.86
CA PRO A 35 4.50 8.16 -1.47
C PRO A 35 3.07 7.64 -1.58
N TYR A 36 2.91 6.47 -2.18
CA TYR A 36 1.64 5.80 -2.40
C TYR A 36 1.66 4.39 -1.84
N ARG A 37 0.71 4.09 -0.94
CA ARG A 37 0.70 2.85 -0.16
C ARG A 37 -0.47 1.93 -0.52
N TYR A 38 -1.06 2.14 -1.70
CA TYR A 38 -2.07 1.27 -2.27
C TYR A 38 -1.49 0.46 -3.43
N HIS A 39 -1.61 -0.86 -3.35
CA HIS A 39 -0.95 -1.77 -4.27
C HIS A 39 -1.91 -2.28 -5.35
N HIS A 40 -2.39 -1.39 -6.22
CA HIS A 40 -3.41 -1.73 -7.22
C HIS A 40 -2.94 -2.74 -8.25
N MET A 41 -1.64 -2.81 -8.51
CA MET A 41 -1.06 -3.80 -9.42
C MET A 41 -1.13 -5.23 -8.85
N GLU A 42 -1.10 -5.41 -7.53
CA GLU A 42 -1.31 -6.72 -6.90
C GLU A 42 -2.74 -7.24 -7.12
N GLN A 43 -3.72 -6.36 -7.35
CA GLN A 43 -5.05 -6.81 -7.78
C GLN A 43 -5.01 -7.30 -9.23
N TYR A 44 -4.33 -6.58 -10.13
CA TYR A 44 -4.20 -6.96 -11.54
C TYR A 44 -3.46 -8.29 -11.70
N PHE A 45 -2.31 -8.47 -11.05
CA PHE A 45 -1.50 -9.69 -11.15
C PHE A 45 -2.16 -10.92 -10.54
N ARG A 46 -3.17 -10.77 -9.68
CA ARG A 46 -3.98 -11.92 -9.22
C ARG A 46 -4.85 -12.51 -10.32
N TYR A 47 -5.29 -11.69 -11.28
CA TYR A 47 -6.07 -12.13 -12.44
C TYR A 47 -5.18 -12.45 -13.65
N TYR A 48 -4.02 -11.80 -13.75
CA TYR A 48 -3.04 -11.96 -14.83
C TYR A 48 -1.64 -12.25 -14.28
N PRO A 49 -1.42 -13.41 -13.64
CA PRO A 49 -0.16 -13.72 -12.97
C PRO A 49 1.04 -13.76 -13.92
N GLU A 50 0.84 -14.13 -15.17
CA GLU A 50 1.86 -14.16 -16.24
C GLU A 50 2.36 -12.77 -16.62
N LYS A 51 1.61 -11.72 -16.30
CA LYS A 51 2.00 -10.33 -16.50
C LYS A 51 2.81 -9.77 -15.34
N ARG A 52 3.00 -10.51 -14.25
CA ARG A 52 3.79 -10.03 -13.12
C ARG A 52 5.29 -10.00 -13.50
N PRO A 53 5.98 -8.86 -13.36
CA PRO A 53 7.37 -8.73 -13.84
C PRO A 53 8.38 -9.55 -13.02
N VAL A 54 8.08 -9.81 -11.75
CA VAL A 54 8.95 -10.56 -10.84
C VAL A 54 8.12 -11.48 -9.95
N PRO A 55 8.55 -12.73 -9.72
CA PRO A 55 7.87 -13.62 -8.78
C PRO A 55 7.76 -13.00 -7.38
N ASN A 56 6.60 -13.13 -6.75
CA ASN A 56 6.44 -12.81 -5.33
C ASN A 56 6.99 -13.98 -4.51
N ILE A 57 8.03 -13.75 -3.71
CA ILE A 57 8.77 -14.81 -3.03
C ILE A 57 8.02 -15.32 -1.79
N ASP A 58 7.20 -14.47 -1.14
CA ASP A 58 6.55 -14.82 0.14
C ASP A 58 5.14 -14.24 0.33
N THR A 59 4.49 -13.78 -0.74
CA THR A 59 3.15 -13.16 -0.76
C THR A 59 3.05 -11.82 -0.02
N THR A 60 4.11 -11.37 0.65
CA THR A 60 4.12 -10.09 1.37
C THR A 60 4.35 -8.93 0.41
N ILE A 61 3.88 -7.75 0.82
CA ILE A 61 4.04 -6.55 0.01
C ILE A 61 5.45 -5.95 0.08
N VAL A 62 6.18 -6.28 1.14
CA VAL A 62 7.57 -5.85 1.35
C VAL A 62 8.49 -6.52 0.32
N ASN A 63 8.17 -7.77 -0.07
CA ASN A 63 8.97 -8.56 -0.99
C ASN A 63 8.33 -8.68 -2.38
N ARG A 64 7.51 -7.68 -2.76
CA ARG A 64 6.90 -7.61 -4.09
C ARG A 64 7.93 -7.42 -5.22
N ASN A 65 9.13 -6.93 -4.90
CA ASN A 65 10.30 -6.75 -5.77
C ASN A 65 10.10 -5.81 -6.98
N TYR A 66 9.04 -5.01 -6.97
CA TYR A 66 8.83 -3.93 -7.92
C TYR A 66 8.30 -2.66 -7.22
N ILE A 67 8.42 -1.52 -7.89
CA ILE A 67 7.84 -0.23 -7.50
C ILE A 67 7.03 0.29 -8.68
N ALA A 68 5.75 0.57 -8.46
CA ALA A 68 4.87 1.17 -9.45
C ALA A 68 4.86 2.70 -9.30
N SER A 69 4.77 3.39 -10.43
CA SER A 69 4.64 4.84 -10.51
C SER A 69 3.31 5.17 -11.18
N PHE A 70 2.41 5.78 -10.43
CA PHE A 70 1.08 6.18 -10.87
C PHE A 70 1.00 7.67 -11.14
N GLU A 71 -0.01 8.08 -11.89
CA GLU A 71 -0.35 9.48 -12.10
C GLU A 71 -1.87 9.66 -12.10
N VAL A 72 -2.31 10.73 -11.46
CA VAL A 72 -3.66 11.27 -11.64
C VAL A 72 -3.57 12.45 -12.59
N LYS A 73 -4.12 12.28 -13.79
CA LYS A 73 -4.12 13.28 -14.86
C LYS A 73 -5.48 13.32 -15.54
N ASP A 74 -6.02 14.50 -15.80
CA ASP A 74 -7.32 14.70 -16.46
C ASP A 74 -8.45 13.86 -15.82
N ASN A 75 -8.50 13.84 -14.49
CA ASN A 75 -9.43 13.04 -13.67
C ASN A 75 -9.37 11.52 -13.96
N LYS A 76 -8.25 11.01 -14.45
CA LYS A 76 -8.02 9.59 -14.71
C LYS A 76 -6.78 9.11 -13.97
N PHE A 77 -6.82 7.85 -13.57
CA PHE A 77 -5.76 7.18 -12.85
C PHE A 77 -4.99 6.25 -13.78
N PHE A 78 -3.68 6.49 -13.88
CA PHE A 78 -2.78 5.79 -14.79
C PHE A 78 -1.62 5.14 -14.05
N LEU A 79 -1.10 4.06 -14.61
CA LEU A 79 0.24 3.56 -14.34
C LEU A 79 1.17 4.10 -15.43
N ASN A 80 2.20 4.83 -15.02
CA ASN A 80 3.20 5.41 -15.92
C ASN A 80 4.44 4.54 -16.05
N ASN A 81 4.81 3.84 -14.97
CA ASN A 81 5.98 2.98 -14.98
C ASN A 81 5.88 1.89 -13.92
N ILE A 82 6.63 0.81 -14.12
CA ILE A 82 6.92 -0.19 -13.11
C ILE A 82 8.42 -0.51 -13.18
N HIS A 83 9.07 -0.43 -12.03
CA HIS A 83 10.50 -0.70 -11.91
C HIS A 83 10.73 -1.94 -11.08
N ILE A 84 11.69 -2.76 -11.45
CA ILE A 84 12.17 -3.86 -10.61
C ILE A 84 13.45 -3.41 -9.91
N THR A 85 13.48 -3.58 -8.58
CA THR A 85 14.69 -3.32 -7.81
C THR A 85 15.67 -4.44 -8.10
N GLY A 86 16.82 -4.14 -8.71
CA GLY A 86 17.87 -5.13 -8.95
C GLY A 86 18.33 -5.77 -7.65
N ARG A 87 18.70 -7.06 -7.67
CA ARG A 87 19.30 -7.75 -6.50
C ARG A 87 20.63 -7.10 -6.05
N ASN A 88 21.23 -6.29 -6.91
CA ASN A 88 22.48 -5.58 -6.65
C ASN A 88 22.20 -4.07 -6.54
N PRO A 89 22.51 -3.42 -5.40
CA PRO A 89 22.29 -1.98 -5.21
C PRO A 89 23.08 -1.08 -6.18
N LYS A 90 24.03 -1.63 -6.96
CA LYS A 90 24.74 -0.92 -8.04
C LYS A 90 24.03 -1.00 -9.41
N VAL A 91 23.00 -1.83 -9.54
CA VAL A 91 22.21 -1.97 -10.77
C VAL A 91 21.07 -0.98 -10.70
N LYS A 92 21.00 -0.08 -11.68
CA LYS A 92 19.90 0.88 -11.81
C LYS A 92 18.56 0.15 -11.89
N ASP A 93 17.53 0.74 -11.31
CA ASP A 93 16.15 0.28 -11.43
C ASP A 93 15.79 0.08 -12.90
N LEU A 94 15.41 -1.15 -13.27
CA LEU A 94 15.02 -1.47 -14.63
C LEU A 94 13.53 -1.23 -14.78
N SER A 95 13.14 -0.34 -15.70
CA SER A 95 11.75 -0.22 -16.13
C SER A 95 11.36 -1.46 -16.92
N VAL A 96 10.27 -2.10 -16.49
CA VAL A 96 9.67 -3.27 -17.15
C VAL A 96 8.27 -2.96 -17.65
N PHE A 97 7.94 -1.66 -17.78
CA PHE A 97 6.61 -1.21 -18.17
C PHE A 97 6.23 -1.65 -19.60
N ALA A 98 7.20 -1.69 -20.51
CA ALA A 98 6.98 -2.18 -21.87
C ALA A 98 6.53 -3.64 -21.92
N GLU A 99 6.89 -4.47 -20.93
CA GLU A 99 6.42 -5.86 -20.82
C GLU A 99 4.95 -5.96 -20.39
N LEU A 100 4.45 -4.93 -19.69
CA LEU A 100 3.05 -4.81 -19.30
C LEU A 100 2.18 -4.16 -20.38
N ASN A 101 2.72 -3.14 -21.05
CA ASN A 101 2.00 -2.33 -22.02
C ASN A 101 2.85 -2.08 -23.27
N ASP A 102 2.55 -2.81 -24.34
CA ASP A 102 3.26 -2.77 -25.63
C ASP A 102 3.30 -1.37 -26.27
N LYS A 103 2.41 -0.48 -25.86
CA LYS A 103 2.27 0.86 -26.44
C LYS A 103 3.23 1.91 -25.86
N ASN A 104 3.96 1.58 -24.79
CA ASN A 104 4.82 2.54 -24.07
C ASN A 104 4.10 3.87 -23.69
N GLU A 105 2.78 3.80 -23.55
CA GLU A 105 1.89 4.90 -23.14
C GLU A 105 1.41 4.65 -21.71
N PRO A 106 1.02 5.68 -20.93
CA PRO A 106 0.39 5.49 -19.62
C PRO A 106 -0.78 4.50 -19.68
N LEU A 107 -0.77 3.49 -18.81
CA LEU A 107 -1.81 2.45 -18.76
C LEU A 107 -2.97 2.94 -17.90
N PHE A 108 -4.14 3.13 -18.50
CA PHE A 108 -5.35 3.52 -17.78
C PHE A 108 -5.87 2.40 -16.88
N LEU A 109 -6.00 2.69 -15.58
CA LEU A 109 -6.32 1.70 -14.55
C LEU A 109 -7.83 1.55 -14.34
N SER A 110 -8.52 1.11 -15.39
CA SER A 110 -9.99 0.99 -15.42
C SER A 110 -10.58 0.01 -14.39
N TRP A 111 -9.75 -0.85 -13.79
CA TRP A 111 -10.17 -1.78 -12.73
C TRP A 111 -10.15 -1.17 -11.32
N VAL A 112 -9.53 0.00 -11.14
CA VAL A 112 -9.39 0.63 -9.83
C VAL A 112 -10.72 1.28 -9.42
N ASN A 113 -11.17 0.95 -8.22
CA ASN A 113 -12.39 1.46 -7.60
C ASN A 113 -12.19 1.62 -6.09
N GLY A 114 -12.80 2.64 -5.50
CA GLY A 114 -12.85 2.85 -4.05
C GLY A 114 -12.41 4.24 -3.62
N LEU A 115 -12.02 4.33 -2.34
CA LEU A 115 -11.38 5.51 -1.76
C LEU A 115 -9.90 5.22 -1.56
N PHE A 116 -9.06 6.18 -1.89
CA PHE A 116 -7.64 6.12 -1.58
C PHE A 116 -7.09 7.49 -1.23
N ASP A 117 -6.11 7.50 -0.34
CA ASP A 117 -5.49 8.71 0.16
C ASP A 117 -4.02 8.85 -0.24
N ILE A 118 -3.57 10.11 -0.27
CA ILE A 118 -2.16 10.49 -0.28
C ILE A 118 -1.90 11.43 0.89
N GLY A 119 -0.78 11.23 1.57
CA GLY A 119 -0.31 12.12 2.62
C GLY A 119 0.43 13.32 2.07
N LEU A 120 0.23 14.49 2.68
CA LEU A 120 0.87 15.74 2.30
C LEU A 120 1.89 16.17 3.38
N GLY A 121 3.10 16.52 2.94
CA GLY A 121 4.17 16.95 3.81
C GLY A 121 5.03 15.80 4.32
N THR A 122 5.62 15.98 5.51
CA THR A 122 6.61 15.06 6.07
C THR A 122 5.98 13.83 6.72
N GLU A 123 6.50 12.65 6.40
CA GLU A 123 6.12 11.39 7.05
C GLU A 123 6.48 11.41 8.55
N LYS A 124 5.48 11.18 9.41
CA LYS A 124 5.68 11.02 10.85
C LYS A 124 5.32 9.58 11.22
N PHE A 125 6.28 8.84 11.78
CA PHE A 125 6.04 7.46 12.21
C PHE A 125 5.80 7.41 13.72
N ILE A 126 4.84 6.59 14.14
CA ILE A 126 4.65 6.29 15.55
C ILE A 126 5.73 5.28 15.94
N LYS A 127 6.31 5.37 17.14
CA LYS A 127 7.44 4.53 17.59
C LYS A 127 7.25 3.01 17.39
N VAL A 128 6.02 2.54 17.31
CA VAL A 128 5.66 1.12 17.19
C VAL A 128 5.19 0.71 15.79
N ASP A 129 5.06 1.66 14.85
CA ASP A 129 4.59 1.41 13.48
C ASP A 129 5.46 2.17 12.47
N SER A 130 6.35 1.43 11.80
CA SER A 130 7.22 1.95 10.75
C SER A 130 6.62 1.82 9.34
N LEU A 131 5.39 1.31 9.20
CA LEU A 131 4.78 0.99 7.91
C LEU A 131 3.67 1.97 7.52
N ALA A 132 2.98 2.54 8.50
CA ALA A 132 1.88 3.49 8.29
C ALA A 132 2.24 4.89 8.86
N PRO A 133 2.90 5.76 8.07
CA PRO A 133 3.15 7.12 8.50
C PRO A 133 1.84 7.91 8.62
N ILE A 134 1.86 8.89 9.51
CA ILE A 134 0.86 9.95 9.58
C ILE A 134 1.42 11.23 8.97
N TYR A 135 0.53 12.05 8.44
CA TYR A 135 0.81 13.33 7.79
C TYR A 135 -0.09 14.39 8.42
N ASP A 136 0.24 15.66 8.24
CA ASP A 136 -0.60 16.75 8.76
C ASP A 136 -1.87 16.91 7.94
N ASP A 137 -1.75 16.77 6.62
CA ASP A 137 -2.84 16.86 5.67
C ASP A 137 -2.84 15.67 4.70
N TYR A 138 -3.99 15.42 4.11
CA TYR A 138 -4.25 14.33 3.19
C TYR A 138 -5.17 14.78 2.07
N ILE A 139 -5.06 14.10 0.94
CA ILE A 139 -6.07 14.15 -0.12
C ILE A 139 -6.66 12.77 -0.27
N VAL A 140 -7.99 12.70 -0.29
CA VAL A 140 -8.74 11.47 -0.55
C VAL A 140 -9.40 11.58 -1.91
N PHE A 141 -9.18 10.57 -2.74
CA PHE A 141 -9.79 10.42 -4.05
C PHE A 141 -10.93 9.42 -3.98
N GLU A 142 -12.07 9.78 -4.55
CA GLU A 142 -13.15 8.86 -4.89
C GLU A 142 -12.98 8.40 -6.34
N VAL A 143 -12.81 7.09 -6.53
CA VAL A 143 -12.49 6.53 -7.84
C VAL A 143 -13.45 5.44 -8.26
N LYS A 144 -13.92 5.57 -9.49
CA LYS A 144 -14.80 4.63 -10.15
C LYS A 144 -14.24 4.29 -11.53
N LYS A 145 -13.87 3.02 -11.71
CA LYS A 145 -13.27 2.49 -12.92
C LYS A 145 -12.08 3.34 -13.43
N GLY A 146 -11.18 3.68 -12.53
CA GLY A 146 -10.01 4.53 -12.81
C GLY A 146 -10.32 6.02 -13.03
N ILE A 147 -11.58 6.45 -12.95
CA ILE A 147 -11.99 7.86 -13.08
C ILE A 147 -12.11 8.47 -11.68
N ILE A 148 -11.45 9.60 -11.46
CA ILE A 148 -11.57 10.41 -10.24
C ILE A 148 -12.88 11.21 -10.32
N GLY A 149 -13.82 10.90 -9.44
CA GLY A 149 -15.09 11.62 -9.33
C GLY A 149 -15.00 12.80 -8.39
N ARG A 150 -14.52 12.56 -7.17
CA ARG A 150 -14.36 13.58 -6.13
C ARG A 150 -12.97 13.52 -5.54
N THR A 151 -12.46 14.68 -5.19
CA THR A 151 -11.22 14.85 -4.45
C THR A 151 -11.52 15.74 -3.26
N GLU A 152 -11.24 15.27 -2.06
CA GLU A 152 -11.45 16.03 -0.82
C GLU A 152 -10.14 16.10 -0.03
N GLN A 153 -9.84 17.29 0.52
CA GLN A 153 -8.69 17.49 1.39
C GLN A 153 -9.12 17.35 2.85
N PHE A 154 -8.28 16.69 3.64
CA PHE A 154 -8.50 16.46 5.06
C PHE A 154 -7.25 16.81 5.84
N THR A 155 -7.41 17.46 6.98
CA THR A 155 -6.38 17.40 8.04
C THR A 155 -6.35 15.98 8.64
N TYR A 156 -5.28 15.62 9.33
CA TYR A 156 -5.18 14.34 10.06
C TYR A 156 -6.43 14.02 10.90
N ASN A 157 -6.91 14.99 11.69
CA ASN A 157 -8.06 14.80 12.57
C ASN A 157 -9.37 14.60 11.79
N GLN A 158 -9.54 15.33 10.68
CA GLN A 158 -10.71 15.16 9.82
C GLN A 158 -10.69 13.80 9.11
N LEU A 159 -9.52 13.35 8.61
CA LEU A 159 -9.39 12.04 8.00
C LEU A 159 -9.65 10.93 9.01
N LYS A 160 -9.11 11.04 10.23
CA LYS A 160 -9.38 10.08 11.31
C LYS A 160 -10.88 9.98 11.58
N LEU A 161 -11.57 11.12 11.75
CA LEU A 161 -13.01 11.14 11.97
C LEU A 161 -13.78 10.52 10.79
N PHE A 162 -13.37 10.80 9.56
CA PHE A 162 -13.94 10.18 8.37
C PHE A 162 -13.76 8.66 8.37
N LYS A 163 -12.56 8.16 8.69
CA LYS A 163 -12.27 6.72 8.84
C LYS A 163 -13.10 6.09 9.96
N ASP A 164 -13.29 6.76 11.09
CA ASP A 164 -14.15 6.31 12.19
C ASP A 164 -15.61 6.10 11.71
N TYR A 165 -16.16 7.05 10.94
CA TYR A 165 -17.49 6.93 10.33
C TYR A 165 -17.58 5.79 9.31
N GLN A 166 -16.60 5.68 8.40
CA GLN A 166 -16.57 4.59 7.41
C GLN A 166 -16.47 3.23 8.09
N TYR A 167 -15.66 3.12 9.14
CA TYR A 167 -15.45 1.87 9.88
C TYR A 167 -16.72 1.45 10.61
N LYS A 168 -17.39 2.38 11.31
CA LYS A 168 -18.67 2.11 11.98
C LYS A 168 -19.71 1.53 11.01
N ARG A 169 -19.88 2.16 9.84
CA ARG A 169 -20.82 1.69 8.81
C ARG A 169 -20.42 0.35 8.21
N PHE A 170 -19.14 0.18 7.90
CA PHE A 170 -18.65 -1.06 7.31
C PHE A 170 -18.77 -2.25 8.29
N LYS A 171 -18.54 -2.02 9.58
CA LYS A 171 -18.64 -3.04 10.64
C LYS A 171 -20.02 -3.73 10.69
N GLU A 172 -21.07 -3.04 10.26
CA GLU A 172 -22.44 -3.56 10.22
C GLU A 172 -22.72 -4.44 8.98
N SER A 173 -21.80 -4.49 8.00
CA SER A 173 -22.02 -5.18 6.72
C SER A 173 -21.66 -6.68 6.76
N GLU A 174 -22.23 -7.45 5.84
CA GLU A 174 -21.86 -8.86 5.65
C GLU A 174 -20.44 -9.01 5.09
N GLU A 175 -19.94 -8.04 4.31
CA GLU A 175 -18.56 -8.06 3.85
C GLU A 175 -17.57 -7.95 5.01
N TYR A 176 -17.87 -7.14 6.04
CA TYR A 176 -17.03 -7.07 7.23
C TYR A 176 -16.95 -8.42 7.93
N LYS A 177 -18.09 -9.09 8.17
CA LYS A 177 -18.12 -10.41 8.81
C LYS A 177 -17.32 -11.46 8.03
N LYS A 178 -17.40 -11.45 6.70
CA LYS A 178 -16.62 -12.36 5.83
C LYS A 178 -15.12 -12.05 5.89
N LEU A 179 -14.78 -10.76 5.84
CA LEU A 179 -13.39 -10.30 5.89
C LEU A 179 -12.73 -10.65 7.22
N THR A 180 -13.37 -10.35 8.36
CA THR A 180 -12.82 -10.63 9.68
C THR A 180 -12.65 -12.12 9.93
N ARG A 181 -13.64 -12.96 9.57
CA ARG A 181 -13.50 -14.42 9.65
C ARG A 181 -12.29 -14.93 8.86
N ARG A 182 -12.05 -14.41 7.66
CA ARG A 182 -10.89 -14.78 6.84
C ARG A 182 -9.58 -14.34 7.48
N LEU A 183 -9.52 -13.13 8.02
CA LEU A 183 -8.32 -12.63 8.71
C LEU A 183 -8.00 -13.47 9.95
N ILE A 184 -9.03 -13.84 10.73
CA ILE A 184 -8.88 -14.69 11.92
C ILE A 184 -8.44 -16.10 11.54
N TYR A 185 -9.07 -16.69 10.51
CA TYR A 185 -8.67 -17.99 9.97
C TYR A 185 -7.20 -18.00 9.53
N ASN A 186 -6.70 -16.88 9.02
CA ASN A 186 -5.31 -16.69 8.61
C ASN A 186 -4.35 -16.36 9.76
N GLY A 187 -4.80 -16.45 11.03
CA GLY A 187 -3.96 -16.37 12.21
C GLY A 187 -4.00 -15.05 12.99
N MET A 188 -4.85 -14.08 12.61
CA MET A 188 -5.05 -12.88 13.41
C MET A 188 -6.00 -13.12 14.59
N THR A 189 -5.75 -12.45 15.71
CA THR A 189 -6.76 -12.29 16.78
C THR A 189 -7.90 -11.39 16.31
N GLU A 190 -9.03 -11.40 17.02
CA GLU A 190 -10.15 -10.49 16.72
C GLU A 190 -9.73 -9.01 16.80
N GLY A 191 -8.88 -8.66 17.78
CA GLY A 191 -8.36 -7.31 17.95
C GLY A 191 -7.47 -6.88 16.78
N GLU A 192 -6.55 -7.74 16.36
CA GLU A 192 -5.68 -7.48 15.19
C GLU A 192 -6.49 -7.37 13.90
N ALA A 193 -7.47 -8.24 13.69
CA ALA A 193 -8.35 -8.18 12.52
C ALA A 193 -9.16 -6.87 12.50
N ALA A 194 -9.70 -6.44 13.64
CA ALA A 194 -10.42 -5.17 13.75
C ALA A 194 -9.52 -3.96 13.47
N LEU A 195 -8.31 -3.95 14.04
CA LEU A 195 -7.32 -2.89 13.81
C LEU A 195 -6.89 -2.83 12.33
N HIS A 196 -6.61 -3.98 11.72
CA HIS A 196 -6.27 -4.10 10.30
C HIS A 196 -7.39 -3.52 9.42
N VAL A 197 -8.64 -3.90 9.66
CA VAL A 197 -9.77 -3.37 8.89
C VAL A 197 -9.92 -1.86 9.07
N TYR A 198 -9.73 -1.33 10.28
CA TYR A 198 -9.77 0.11 10.53
C TYR A 198 -8.64 0.86 9.80
N GLN A 199 -7.41 0.35 9.87
CA GLN A 199 -6.26 0.95 9.19
C GLN A 199 -6.50 1.07 7.68
N PHE A 200 -7.03 0.00 7.07
CA PHE A 200 -7.31 -0.08 5.63
C PHE A 200 -8.78 0.21 5.27
N ILE A 201 -9.51 0.96 6.10
CA ILE A 201 -10.96 1.12 5.91
C ILE A 201 -11.33 1.80 4.59
N LEU A 202 -10.51 2.71 4.08
CA LEU A 202 -10.76 3.33 2.77
C LEU A 202 -10.70 2.29 1.63
N PHE A 203 -9.81 1.31 1.76
CA PHE A 203 -9.73 0.16 0.85
C PHE A 203 -10.87 -0.84 1.05
N TYR A 204 -11.42 -1.01 2.25
CA TYR A 204 -12.49 -2.00 2.48
C TYR A 204 -13.90 -1.45 2.27
N SER A 205 -14.12 -0.15 2.50
CA SER A 205 -15.42 0.51 2.38
C SER A 205 -15.76 0.97 0.94
N LYS A 206 -15.23 0.29 -0.08
CA LYS A 206 -15.35 0.66 -1.51
C LYS A 206 -16.78 0.74 -2.04
N SER A 207 -17.77 0.17 -1.36
CA SER A 207 -19.18 0.20 -1.77
C SER A 207 -19.99 1.29 -1.06
N ASN A 208 -19.45 1.92 -0.02
CA ASN A 208 -20.14 2.88 0.84
C ASN A 208 -19.57 4.30 0.61
N PHE A 209 -19.80 4.84 -0.58
CA PHE A 209 -19.31 6.16 -0.98
C PHE A 209 -20.04 7.31 -0.26
N LEU A 210 -19.34 8.44 -0.12
CA LEU A 210 -19.80 9.68 0.53
C LEU A 210 -21.03 10.26 -0.19
N LYS A 211 -22.20 10.13 0.47
CA LYS A 211 -23.55 10.53 0.05
C LYS A 211 -24.03 9.82 -1.23
N LYS A 212 -25.14 9.10 -1.11
CA LYS A 212 -26.08 8.99 -2.24
C LYS A 212 -26.64 10.40 -2.43
N ASN A 213 -26.37 11.02 -3.57
CA ASN A 213 -27.19 12.14 -4.03
C ASN A 213 -28.60 11.64 -4.33
#